data_AF-A0A950DM31-F1
#
_entry.id   AF-A0A950DM31-F1
#
_cell.length_a   1.000
_cell.length_b   1.000
_cell.length_c   1.000
_cell.angle_alpha   90.00
_cell.angle_beta   90.00
_cell.angle_gamma   90.00
#
_symmetry.space_group_name_H-M   'P 1'
#
loop_
_entity.id
_entity.type
_entity.pdbx_description
1 polymer ?
#
loop_
_entity_poly.entity_id
_entity_poly.type
_entity_poly.pdbx_seq_one_letter_code
_entity_poly.pdbx_strand_id
1 'polypeptide(L)'
;MKMDVHPQPALVPYVRGQLGPDESEGVRLHLEGCAACRVEAAALRATFEEVAARIEELPQPEWIAYRSELRRKLDARRFGRRRRWMFGVGSLTAVGAAVAATLLLVVRAPMQPVPPVEELALEQQLGSNDLGLLRNYPVVEQLDLLENYDVIEHLNELSPAPSDQHDSRS
;
A
#
# COMPACT_ATOMS: atom_id res chain seq x y z
N MET A 1 41.97 2.49 -27.64
CA MET A 1 42.22 1.95 -26.29
C MET A 1 41.07 2.42 -25.41
N LYS A 2 40.00 1.62 -25.27
CA LYS A 2 38.82 1.95 -24.44
C LYS A 2 39.16 1.52 -23.01
N MET A 3 39.74 2.41 -22.21
CA MET A 3 40.09 2.14 -20.80
C MET A 3 39.16 2.82 -19.79
N ASP A 4 38.08 3.48 -20.26
CA ASP A 4 37.28 4.36 -19.41
C ASP A 4 35.87 3.82 -19.09
N VAL A 5 35.49 2.63 -19.60
CA VAL A 5 34.19 2.03 -19.30
C VAL A 5 34.39 0.89 -18.31
N HIS A 6 34.11 1.17 -17.04
CA HIS A 6 34.11 0.16 -15.98
C HIS A 6 32.86 -0.75 -16.09
N PRO A 7 33.00 -2.07 -15.93
CA PRO A 7 31.89 -3.02 -16.01
C PRO A 7 31.05 -3.06 -14.71
N GLN A 8 30.85 -1.93 -14.04
CA GLN A 8 30.13 -1.85 -12.76
C GLN A 8 28.78 -2.59 -12.72
N PRO A 9 27.88 -2.44 -13.72
CA PRO A 9 26.62 -3.19 -13.69
C PRO A 9 26.81 -4.71 -13.86
N ALA A 10 27.92 -5.15 -14.46
CA ALA A 10 28.22 -6.55 -14.70
C ALA A 10 29.03 -7.20 -13.55
N LEU A 11 29.61 -6.44 -12.62
CA LEU A 11 30.42 -6.99 -11.53
C LEU A 11 29.61 -7.83 -10.54
N VAL A 12 28.40 -7.39 -10.16
CA VAL A 12 27.51 -8.16 -9.27
C VAL A 12 27.10 -9.50 -9.89
N PRO A 13 26.52 -9.56 -11.09
CA PRO A 13 26.16 -10.84 -11.71
C PRO A 13 27.40 -11.69 -12.01
N TYR A 14 28.54 -11.09 -12.34
CA TYR A 14 29.81 -11.83 -12.49
C TYR A 14 30.22 -12.53 -11.19
N VAL A 15 30.24 -11.79 -10.07
CA VAL A 15 30.59 -12.33 -8.75
C VAL A 15 29.63 -13.44 -8.31
N ARG A 16 28.35 -13.32 -8.67
CA ARG A 16 27.32 -14.32 -8.38
C ARG A 16 27.29 -15.50 -9.37
N GLY A 17 28.12 -15.50 -10.41
CA GLY A 17 28.13 -16.55 -11.44
C GLY A 17 26.87 -16.56 -12.32
N GLN A 18 26.25 -15.40 -12.53
CA GLN A 18 24.97 -15.23 -13.24
C GLN A 18 25.13 -14.70 -14.67
N LEU A 19 26.35 -14.35 -15.08
CA LEU A 19 26.63 -13.93 -16.45
C LEU A 19 26.77 -15.12 -17.40
N GLY A 20 26.44 -14.91 -18.68
CA GLY A 20 26.78 -15.88 -19.72
C GLY A 20 28.30 -16.08 -19.88
N PRO A 21 28.74 -17.12 -20.60
CA PRO A 21 30.17 -17.41 -20.76
C PRO A 21 30.93 -16.27 -21.44
N ASP A 22 30.38 -15.69 -22.51
CA ASP A 22 31.03 -14.60 -23.27
C ASP A 22 31.14 -13.31 -22.44
N GLU A 23 30.09 -12.96 -21.69
CA GLU A 23 30.08 -11.78 -20.82
C GLU A 23 31.03 -11.95 -19.63
N SER A 24 31.06 -13.15 -19.04
CA SER A 24 31.97 -13.49 -17.94
C SER A 24 33.42 -13.36 -18.37
N GLU A 25 33.74 -13.81 -19.57
CA GLU A 25 35.09 -13.69 -20.16
C GLU A 25 35.47 -12.22 -20.39
N GLY A 26 34.54 -11.41 -20.91
CA GLY A 26 34.75 -9.97 -21.08
C GLY A 26 35.04 -9.26 -19.75
N VAL A 27 34.30 -9.58 -18.68
CA VAL A 27 34.57 -9.03 -17.35
C VAL A 27 35.90 -9.55 -16.79
N ARG A 28 36.22 -10.83 -16.97
CA ARG A 28 37.50 -11.43 -16.53
C ARG A 28 38.69 -10.71 -17.16
N LEU A 29 38.68 -10.49 -18.46
CA LEU A 29 39.73 -9.74 -19.18
C LEU A 29 39.86 -8.29 -18.68
N HIS A 30 38.73 -7.62 -18.38
CA HIS A 30 38.78 -6.29 -17.78
C HIS A 30 39.42 -6.31 -16.37
N LEU A 31 39.09 -7.31 -15.55
CA LEU A 31 39.65 -7.46 -14.21
C LEU A 31 41.17 -7.72 -14.23
N GLU A 32 41.71 -8.35 -15.27
CA GLU A 32 43.18 -8.48 -15.45
C GLU A 32 43.84 -7.10 -15.63
N GLY A 33 43.20 -6.19 -16.37
CA GLY A 33 43.72 -4.86 -16.67
C GLY A 33 43.42 -3.77 -15.62
N CYS A 34 42.37 -3.91 -14.81
CA CYS A 34 41.85 -2.84 -13.96
C CYS A 34 41.94 -3.17 -12.46
N ALA A 35 42.85 -2.50 -11.74
CA ALA A 35 43.01 -2.69 -10.30
C ALA A 35 41.77 -2.25 -9.48
N ALA A 36 41.11 -1.16 -9.88
CA ALA A 36 39.92 -0.65 -9.19
C ALA A 36 38.77 -1.68 -9.20
N CYS A 37 38.49 -2.25 -10.38
CA CYS A 37 37.43 -3.27 -10.50
C CYS A 37 37.80 -4.59 -9.81
N ARG A 38 39.09 -4.93 -9.67
CA ARG A 38 39.51 -6.09 -8.84
C ARG A 38 39.20 -5.88 -7.37
N VAL A 39 39.48 -4.70 -6.84
CA VAL A 39 39.17 -4.35 -5.45
C VAL A 39 37.66 -4.40 -5.22
N GLU A 40 36.87 -3.83 -6.12
CA GLU A 40 35.41 -3.83 -6.05
C GLU A 40 34.84 -5.26 -6.12
N ALA A 41 35.30 -6.08 -7.07
CA ALA A 41 34.88 -7.47 -7.19
C ALA A 41 35.23 -8.31 -5.95
N ALA A 42 36.39 -8.07 -5.33
CA ALA A 42 36.78 -8.73 -4.08
C ALA A 42 35.89 -8.30 -2.91
N ALA A 43 35.57 -7.01 -2.78
CA ALA A 43 34.67 -6.50 -1.75
C ALA A 43 33.25 -7.07 -1.88
N LEU A 44 32.75 -7.17 -3.11
CA LEU A 44 31.46 -7.80 -3.40
C LEU A 44 31.46 -9.29 -3.01
N ARG A 45 32.51 -10.04 -3.36
CA ARG A 45 32.64 -11.46 -2.96
C ARG A 45 32.61 -11.64 -1.45
N ALA A 46 33.44 -10.88 -0.73
CA ALA A 46 33.49 -10.93 0.73
C ALA A 46 32.13 -10.60 1.37
N THR A 47 31.41 -9.63 0.82
CA THR A 47 30.06 -9.27 1.32
C THR A 47 29.07 -10.42 1.11
N PHE A 48 29.07 -11.06 -0.06
CA PHE A 48 28.19 -12.20 -0.31
C PHE A 48 28.55 -13.42 0.54
N GLU A 49 29.83 -13.68 0.77
CA GLU A 49 30.30 -14.75 1.67
C GLU A 49 29.85 -14.51 3.11
N GLU A 50 29.98 -13.29 3.63
CA GLU A 50 29.52 -12.92 4.97
C GLU A 50 27.99 -13.06 5.11
N VAL A 51 27.23 -12.62 4.11
CA VAL A 51 25.77 -12.77 4.10
C VAL A 51 25.39 -14.25 4.03
N ALA A 52 26.04 -15.04 3.16
CA ALA A 52 25.77 -16.46 3.01
C ALA A 52 26.06 -17.24 4.32
N ALA A 53 27.14 -16.89 5.01
CA ALA A 53 27.51 -17.50 6.29
C ALA A 53 26.43 -17.28 7.37
N ARG A 54 25.75 -16.13 7.35
CA ARG A 54 24.69 -15.80 8.32
C ARG A 54 23.30 -16.29 7.94
N ILE A 55 23.06 -16.60 6.66
CA ILE A 55 21.74 -17.10 6.21
C ILE A 55 21.45 -18.47 6.81
N GLU A 56 22.46 -19.33 6.98
CA GLU A 56 22.28 -20.67 7.58
C GLU A 56 21.79 -20.60 9.04
N GLU A 57 22.05 -19.49 9.73
CA GLU A 57 21.63 -19.27 11.11
C GLU A 57 20.21 -18.69 11.22
N LEU A 58 19.58 -18.33 10.11
CA LEU A 58 18.24 -17.74 10.13
C LEU A 58 17.19 -18.81 10.43
N PRO A 59 16.33 -18.60 11.44
CA PRO A 59 15.22 -19.50 11.68
C PRO A 59 14.34 -19.55 10.43
N GLN A 60 13.94 -20.77 10.04
CA GLN A 60 12.99 -20.98 8.97
C GLN A 60 11.73 -20.14 9.26
N PRO A 61 11.31 -19.24 8.35
CA PRO A 61 10.16 -18.41 8.59
C PRO A 61 8.90 -19.27 8.70
N GLU A 62 8.26 -19.22 9.87
CA GLU A 62 6.96 -19.85 10.12
C GLU A 62 5.85 -19.06 9.41
N TRP A 63 5.73 -19.27 8.10
CA TRP A 63 4.84 -18.50 7.22
C TRP A 63 3.38 -18.54 7.66
N ILE A 64 2.94 -19.66 8.25
CA ILE A 64 1.57 -19.82 8.74
C ILE A 64 1.32 -18.90 9.94
N ALA A 65 2.24 -18.90 10.91
CA ALA A 65 2.16 -18.03 12.09
C ALA A 65 2.29 -16.55 11.70
N TYR A 66 3.19 -16.22 10.77
CA TYR A 66 3.31 -14.87 10.25
C TYR A 66 2.03 -14.38 9.57
N ARG A 67 1.41 -15.20 8.72
CA ARG A 67 0.17 -14.83 8.01
C ARG A 67 -1.01 -14.70 8.96
N SER A 68 -1.13 -15.57 9.97
CA SER A 68 -2.20 -15.47 10.96
C SER A 68 -2.06 -14.20 11.81
N GLU A 69 -0.85 -13.89 12.25
CA GLU A 69 -0.53 -12.66 12.98
C GLU A 69 -0.83 -11.41 12.14
N LEU A 70 -0.42 -11.43 10.88
CA LEU A 70 -0.67 -10.34 9.93
C LEU A 70 -2.18 -10.12 9.73
N ARG A 71 -2.95 -11.18 9.47
CA ARG A 71 -4.41 -11.11 9.33
C ARG A 71 -5.05 -10.54 10.60
N ARG A 72 -4.66 -11.04 11.78
CA ARG A 72 -5.16 -10.54 13.07
C ARG A 72 -4.91 -9.04 13.25
N LYS A 73 -3.72 -8.56 12.92
CA LYS A 73 -3.37 -7.13 12.99
C LYS A 73 -4.19 -6.28 12.01
N LEU A 74 -4.44 -6.78 10.81
CA LEU A 74 -5.27 -6.10 9.80
C LEU A 74 -6.74 -6.04 10.23
N ASP A 75 -7.27 -7.16 10.72
CA ASP A 75 -8.65 -7.25 11.20
C ASP A 75 -8.89 -6.33 12.39
N ALA A 76 -7.99 -6.30 13.38
CA ALA A 76 -8.08 -5.40 14.51
C ALA A 76 -8.18 -3.92 14.09
N ARG A 77 -7.42 -3.51 13.05
CA ARG A 77 -7.49 -2.16 12.47
C ARG A 77 -8.82 -1.90 11.76
N ARG A 78 -9.34 -2.89 11.04
CA ARG A 78 -10.63 -2.81 10.34
C ARG A 78 -11.79 -2.70 11.32
N PHE A 79 -11.82 -3.53 12.37
CA PHE A 79 -12.85 -3.50 13.41
C PHE A 79 -12.83 -2.18 14.20
N GLY A 80 -11.64 -1.66 14.54
CA GLY A 80 -11.52 -0.35 15.20
C GLY A 80 -12.11 0.79 14.36
N ARG A 81 -11.86 0.79 13.04
CA ARG A 81 -12.40 1.79 12.11
C ARG A 81 -13.92 1.64 11.93
N ARG A 82 -14.43 0.41 11.74
CA ARG A 82 -15.86 0.13 11.60
C ARG A 82 -16.63 0.49 12.87
N ARG A 83 -16.08 0.17 14.04
CA ARG A 83 -16.66 0.54 15.33
C ARG A 83 -16.76 2.06 15.48
N ARG A 84 -15.68 2.78 15.19
CA ARG A 84 -15.66 4.25 15.25
C ARG A 84 -16.65 4.88 14.26
N TRP A 85 -16.79 4.31 13.06
CA TRP A 85 -17.79 4.74 12.09
C TRP A 85 -19.22 4.51 12.61
N MET A 86 -19.57 3.30 13.06
CA MET A 86 -20.92 2.99 13.57
C MET A 86 -21.34 3.86 14.77
N PHE A 87 -20.43 4.11 15.72
CA PHE A 87 -20.72 5.01 16.85
C PHE A 87 -20.75 6.49 16.45
N GLY A 88 -20.06 6.88 15.38
CA GLY A 88 -20.15 8.22 14.80
C GLY A 88 -21.46 8.47 14.05
N VAL A 89 -22.00 7.47 13.34
CA VAL A 89 -23.29 7.62 12.64
C VAL A 89 -24.48 7.54 13.61
N GLY A 90 -24.40 6.73 14.66
CA GLY A 90 -25.46 6.61 15.67
C GLY A 90 -25.71 7.86 16.49
N SER A 91 -24.73 8.77 16.58
CA SER A 91 -24.91 10.08 17.23
C SER A 91 -25.57 11.12 16.30
N LEU A 92 -25.46 10.96 14.98
CA LEU A 92 -26.13 11.82 13.99
C LEU A 92 -27.63 11.51 13.83
N THR A 93 -28.05 10.27 14.04
CA THR A 93 -29.48 9.88 13.93
C THR A 93 -30.33 10.40 15.09
N ALA A 94 -29.77 10.52 16.30
CA ALA A 94 -30.47 11.06 17.46
C ALA A 94 -30.81 12.56 17.30
N VAL A 95 -29.91 13.33 16.68
CA VAL A 95 -30.12 14.76 16.41
C VAL A 95 -31.18 14.96 15.31
N GLY A 96 -31.14 14.16 14.24
CA GLY A 96 -32.12 14.24 13.15
C GLY A 96 -33.56 13.94 13.57
N ALA A 97 -33.76 12.96 14.46
CA ALA A 97 -35.08 12.61 14.97
C ALA A 97 -35.69 13.72 15.85
N ALA A 98 -34.88 14.39 16.67
CA ALA A 98 -35.34 15.50 17.50
C ALA A 98 -35.77 16.71 16.65
N VAL A 99 -35.00 17.06 15.62
CA VAL A 99 -35.32 18.15 14.68
C VAL A 99 -36.62 17.85 13.92
N ALA A 100 -36.78 16.63 13.40
CA ALA A 100 -37.99 16.22 12.71
C ALA A 100 -39.22 16.25 13.63
N ALA A 101 -39.10 15.79 14.88
CA ALA A 101 -40.17 15.84 15.86
C ALA A 101 -40.57 17.28 16.23
N THR A 102 -39.58 18.19 16.38
CA THR A 102 -39.85 19.61 16.61
C THR A 102 -40.51 20.29 15.42
N LEU A 103 -40.07 20.01 14.19
CA LEU A 103 -40.72 20.53 12.97
C LEU A 103 -42.18 20.06 12.87
N LEU A 104 -42.45 18.79 13.20
CA LEU A 104 -43.79 18.21 13.13
C LEU A 104 -44.73 18.80 14.19
N LEU A 105 -44.20 19.16 15.36
CA LEU A 105 -44.91 19.89 16.41
C LEU A 105 -45.19 21.35 16.01
N VAL A 106 -44.22 22.04 15.39
CA VAL A 106 -44.37 23.43 14.93
C VAL A 106 -45.40 23.55 13.81
N VAL A 107 -45.44 22.60 12.86
CA VAL A 107 -46.44 22.59 11.77
C VAL A 107 -47.87 22.35 12.28
N ARG A 108 -48.04 21.72 13.44
CA ARG A 108 -49.36 21.50 14.07
C ARG A 108 -49.82 22.63 15.01
N ALA A 109 -48.93 23.56 15.37
CA ALA A 109 -49.30 24.69 16.21
C ALA A 109 -50.02 25.76 15.36
N PRO A 110 -51.12 26.37 15.85
CA PRO A 110 -51.75 27.49 15.16
C PRO A 110 -50.78 28.68 15.11
N MET A 111 -50.30 29.00 13.90
CA MET A 111 -49.37 30.10 13.65
C MET A 111 -49.93 31.43 14.15
N GLN A 112 -49.27 32.05 15.14
CA GLN A 112 -49.33 33.49 15.32
C GLN A 112 -48.31 34.16 14.38
N PRO A 113 -48.62 35.33 13.80
CA PRO A 113 -47.69 36.01 12.90
C PRO A 113 -46.46 36.51 13.67
N VAL A 114 -45.28 36.01 13.28
CA VAL A 114 -43.97 36.40 13.82
C VAL A 114 -43.48 37.65 13.07
N PRO A 115 -42.92 38.68 13.75
CA PRO A 115 -42.36 39.85 13.09
C PRO A 115 -41.12 39.47 12.23
N PRO A 116 -40.83 40.20 11.15
CA PRO A 116 -39.74 39.87 10.24
C PRO A 116 -38.39 39.99 10.96
N VAL A 117 -37.66 38.88 11.00
CA VAL A 117 -36.26 38.84 11.46
C VAL A 117 -35.40 39.32 10.30
N GLU A 118 -34.55 40.32 10.53
CA GLU A 118 -33.58 40.83 9.56
C GLU A 118 -32.59 39.73 9.15
N GLU A 119 -32.89 39.12 8.01
CA GLU A 119 -32.20 38.02 7.33
C GLU A 119 -30.69 38.27 7.13
N LEU A 120 -30.31 39.55 7.05
CA LEU A 120 -28.93 40.01 6.84
C LEU A 120 -27.98 39.75 8.02
N ALA A 121 -28.49 39.66 9.26
CA ALA A 121 -27.64 39.44 10.43
C ALA A 121 -27.23 37.96 10.59
N LEU A 122 -28.02 37.02 10.07
CA LEU A 122 -27.76 35.59 10.22
C LEU A 122 -26.76 35.07 9.18
N GLU A 123 -26.76 35.63 7.97
CA GLU A 123 -25.81 35.26 6.90
C GLU A 123 -24.37 35.65 7.23
N GLN A 124 -24.15 36.81 7.87
CA GLN A 124 -22.80 37.27 8.24
C GLN A 124 -22.13 36.36 9.28
N GLN A 125 -22.92 35.68 10.12
CA GLN A 125 -22.42 34.86 11.21
C GLN A 125 -22.04 33.43 10.77
N LEU A 126 -22.64 32.95 9.68
CA LEU A 126 -22.36 31.63 9.08
C LEU A 126 -21.18 31.68 8.09
N GLY A 127 -21.00 32.78 7.36
CA GLY A 127 -19.92 32.91 6.37
C GLY A 127 -18.50 32.94 6.96
N SER A 128 -18.35 33.33 8.24
CA SER A 128 -17.02 33.47 8.86
C SER A 128 -16.46 32.17 9.46
N ASN A 129 -17.29 31.15 9.71
CA ASN A 129 -16.88 30.00 10.52
C ASN A 129 -16.66 28.70 9.72
N ASP A 130 -17.21 28.56 8.51
CA ASP A 130 -17.21 27.29 7.77
C ASP A 130 -16.09 27.12 6.72
N LEU A 131 -15.34 28.18 6.39
CA LEU A 131 -14.28 28.10 5.37
C LEU A 131 -12.95 27.51 5.87
N GLY A 132 -12.79 27.34 7.19
CA GLY A 132 -11.58 26.78 7.80
C GLY A 132 -11.53 25.25 7.81
N LEU A 133 -12.68 24.58 7.79
CA LEU A 133 -12.76 23.12 7.95
C LEU A 133 -12.55 22.36 6.64
N LEU A 134 -12.98 22.94 5.51
CA LEU A 134 -12.92 22.31 4.19
C LEU A 134 -11.54 22.39 3.53
N ARG A 135 -10.64 23.26 3.99
CA ARG A 135 -9.29 23.41 3.42
C ARG A 135 -8.31 22.28 3.79
N ASN A 136 -8.63 21.43 4.77
CA ASN A 136 -7.69 20.48 5.35
C ASN A 136 -8.00 18.99 5.08
N TYR A 137 -8.74 18.66 4.02
CA TYR A 137 -9.10 17.26 3.71
C TYR A 137 -8.54 16.77 2.37
N PRO A 138 -7.23 16.48 2.23
CA PRO A 138 -6.71 15.74 1.09
C PRO A 138 -6.91 14.23 1.31
N VAL A 139 -8.15 13.73 1.27
CA VAL A 139 -8.45 12.28 1.34
C VAL A 139 -9.60 11.89 0.39
N VAL A 140 -9.62 12.43 -0.83
CA VAL A 140 -10.55 11.96 -1.88
C VAL A 140 -9.92 12.08 -3.28
N GLU A 141 -8.74 11.49 -3.51
CA GLU A 141 -8.18 11.41 -4.87
C GLU A 141 -7.78 10.00 -5.33
N GLN A 142 -7.94 8.96 -4.50
CA GLN A 142 -7.58 7.58 -4.90
C GLN A 142 -8.58 6.54 -4.39
N LEU A 143 -9.87 6.75 -4.66
CA LEU A 143 -10.89 5.69 -4.49
C LEU A 143 -10.94 4.73 -5.70
N ASP A 144 -10.33 5.08 -6.84
CA ASP A 144 -10.25 4.20 -8.03
C ASP A 144 -9.39 2.94 -7.81
N LEU A 145 -8.60 2.88 -6.74
CA LEU A 145 -7.81 1.69 -6.39
C LEU A 145 -8.61 0.60 -5.65
N LEU A 146 -9.83 0.92 -5.21
CA LEU A 146 -10.72 -0.01 -4.50
C LEU A 146 -11.79 -0.61 -5.40
N GLU A 147 -11.81 -0.27 -6.70
CA GLU A 147 -12.79 -0.81 -7.65
C GLU A 147 -12.50 -2.27 -8.04
N ASN A 148 -11.28 -2.76 -7.82
CA ASN A 148 -10.86 -4.12 -8.15
C ASN A 148 -10.92 -5.11 -6.95
N TYR A 149 -11.91 -5.00 -6.07
CA TYR A 149 -12.12 -6.00 -5.01
C TYR A 149 -12.47 -7.39 -5.60
N ASP A 150 -13.18 -7.42 -6.72
CA ASP A 150 -13.64 -8.65 -7.37
C ASP A 150 -12.47 -9.54 -7.84
N VAL A 151 -11.36 -8.93 -8.26
CA VAL A 151 -10.17 -9.67 -8.76
C VAL A 151 -9.46 -10.42 -7.62
N ILE A 152 -9.49 -9.89 -6.39
CA ILE A 152 -8.83 -10.50 -5.24
C ILE A 152 -9.64 -11.69 -4.71
N GLU A 153 -10.97 -11.65 -4.84
CA GLU A 153 -11.87 -12.73 -4.39
C GLU A 153 -11.66 -14.01 -5.21
N HIS A 154 -11.37 -13.89 -6.51
CA HIS A 154 -11.22 -15.03 -7.42
C HIS A 154 -9.78 -15.53 -7.63
N LEU A 155 -8.79 -15.00 -6.90
CA LEU A 155 -7.39 -15.50 -6.97
C LEU A 155 -7.25 -16.98 -6.60
N ASN A 156 -8.19 -17.52 -5.81
CA ASN A 156 -8.19 -18.93 -5.41
C ASN A 156 -8.87 -19.85 -6.45
N GLU A 157 -9.56 -19.28 -7.44
CA GLU A 157 -10.21 -19.99 -8.55
C GLU A 157 -9.31 -20.08 -9.79
N LEU A 158 -8.25 -19.28 -9.84
CA LEU A 158 -7.13 -19.43 -10.77
C LEU A 158 -6.27 -20.63 -10.36
N SER A 159 -6.86 -21.82 -10.48
CA SER A 159 -6.16 -23.09 -10.34
C SER A 159 -5.04 -23.18 -11.40
N PRO A 160 -3.83 -23.67 -11.06
CA PRO A 160 -2.77 -23.85 -12.06
C PRO A 160 -3.26 -24.82 -13.13
N ALA A 161 -3.04 -24.46 -14.40
CA ALA A 161 -3.37 -25.29 -15.55
C ALA A 161 -2.83 -26.72 -15.35
N PRO A 162 -3.59 -27.76 -15.73
CA PRO A 162 -3.10 -29.13 -15.64
C PRO A 162 -1.83 -29.27 -16.50
N SER A 163 -0.76 -29.74 -15.87
CA SER A 163 0.49 -30.09 -16.52
C SER A 163 0.25 -31.00 -17.72
N ASP A 164 0.70 -30.57 -18.89
CA ASP A 164 0.73 -31.36 -20.12
C ASP A 164 1.27 -32.76 -19.83
N GLN A 165 0.40 -33.74 -20.03
CA GLN A 165 0.74 -35.16 -20.07
C GLN A 165 1.48 -35.38 -21.40
N HIS A 166 2.79 -35.20 -21.38
CA HIS A 166 3.67 -35.58 -22.50
C HIS A 166 3.81 -37.11 -22.48
N ASP A 167 2.80 -37.79 -23.04
CA ASP A 167 2.80 -39.23 -23.17
C ASP A 167 3.77 -39.64 -24.29
N SER A 168 4.86 -40.27 -23.89
CA SER A 168 5.81 -40.93 -24.77
C SER A 168 5.32 -42.35 -25.05
N ARG A 169 4.83 -42.64 -26.26
CA ARG A 169 5.02 -43.93 -26.99
C ARG A 169 4.07 -44.09 -28.19
N SER A 170 4.65 -44.10 -29.40
CA SER A 170 4.58 -45.15 -30.45
C SER A 170 4.62 -44.54 -31.84
#